data_AF-B0BHU5-F1
#
_entry.id   AF-B0BHU5-F1
#
_cell.length_a   1.000
_cell.length_b   1.000
_cell.length_c   1.000
_cell.angle_alpha   90.00
_cell.angle_beta   90.00
_cell.angle_gamma   90.00
#
_symmetry.space_group_name_H-M   'P 1'
#
loop_
_entity.id
_entity.type
_entity.pdbx_description
1 polymer ?
#
loop_
_entity_poly.entity_id
_entity_poly.type
_entity_poly.pdbx_seq_one_letter_code
_entity_poly.pdbx_strand_id
1 'polypeptide(L)'
;TLGKQGKIMADEVDKRTKLALDAIRKEYGTDAGEFSTTMFVSHHLEELPKDYWQEHTGTDKPEPAAVLGLLELKSNWGESDIENFDFSLPGDVTDYLLSVRFDDAGEIDEIPMES
;
A
#
# COMPACT_ATOMS: atom_id res chain seq x y z
N THR A 1 -4.21 -4.75 27.98
CA THR A 1 -5.50 -5.05 27.32
C THR A 1 -6.03 -3.77 26.72
N LEU A 2 -6.27 -3.73 25.41
CA LEU A 2 -6.89 -2.57 24.76
C LEU A 2 -8.31 -2.36 25.33
N GLY A 3 -8.68 -1.13 25.68
CA GLY A 3 -10.06 -0.79 26.03
C GLY A 3 -10.98 -0.93 24.82
N LYS A 4 -12.31 -0.93 25.05
CA LYS A 4 -13.33 -1.09 23.99
C LYS A 4 -13.11 -0.14 22.80
N GLN A 5 -12.75 1.12 23.06
CA GLN A 5 -12.49 2.13 22.03
C GLN A 5 -11.20 1.84 21.24
N GLY A 6 -10.14 1.41 21.91
CA GLY A 6 -8.89 1.00 21.25
C GLY A 6 -9.07 -0.25 20.37
N LYS A 7 -9.95 -1.17 20.77
CA LYS A 7 -10.31 -2.32 19.92
C LYS A 7 -11.08 -1.90 18.66
N ILE A 8 -12.06 -1.01 18.78
CA ILE A 8 -12.83 -0.51 17.63
C ILE A 8 -11.90 0.17 16.62
N MET A 9 -10.96 0.99 17.09
CA MET A 9 -9.98 1.65 16.23
C MET A 9 -9.10 0.65 15.48
N ALA A 10 -8.61 -0.39 16.17
CA ALA A 10 -7.80 -1.45 15.56
C ALA A 10 -8.59 -2.25 14.52
N ASP A 11 -9.85 -2.60 14.82
CA ASP A 11 -10.72 -3.32 13.88
C ASP A 11 -11.01 -2.48 12.62
N GLU A 12 -11.14 -1.14 12.73
CA GLU A 12 -11.34 -0.24 11.59
C GLU A 12 -10.07 -0.07 10.74
N VAL A 13 -8.90 0.08 11.38
CA VAL A 13 -7.59 0.07 10.67
C VAL A 13 -7.47 -1.22 9.87
N ASP A 14 -7.68 -2.37 10.51
CA ASP A 14 -7.59 -3.69 9.86
C ASP A 14 -8.57 -3.85 8.69
N LYS A 15 -9.74 -3.20 8.76
CA LYS A 15 -10.73 -3.21 7.67
C LYS A 15 -10.26 -2.33 6.51
N ARG A 16 -9.90 -1.08 6.78
CA ARG A 16 -9.48 -0.11 5.74
C ARG A 16 -8.16 -0.53 5.09
N THR A 17 -7.23 -1.12 5.83
CA THR A 17 -6.01 -1.72 5.26
C THR A 17 -6.32 -2.78 4.21
N LYS A 18 -7.30 -3.66 4.46
CA LYS A 18 -7.70 -4.68 3.47
C LYS A 18 -8.33 -4.05 2.23
N LEU A 19 -9.23 -3.08 2.43
CA LEU A 19 -9.86 -2.35 1.32
C LEU A 19 -8.82 -1.62 0.46
N ALA A 20 -7.86 -0.96 1.09
CA ALA A 20 -6.78 -0.23 0.43
C ALA A 20 -5.89 -1.19 -0.39
N LEU A 21 -5.44 -2.31 0.19
CA LEU A 21 -4.64 -3.31 -0.53
C LEU A 21 -5.39 -3.93 -1.71
N ASP A 22 -6.70 -4.18 -1.56
CA ASP A 22 -7.54 -4.69 -2.65
C ASP A 22 -7.70 -3.65 -3.78
N ALA A 23 -7.82 -2.37 -3.43
CA ALA A 23 -7.93 -1.28 -4.40
C ALA A 23 -6.62 -1.06 -5.17
N ILE A 24 -5.49 -1.03 -4.46
CA ILE A 24 -4.15 -0.98 -5.07
C ILE A 24 -3.97 -2.10 -6.11
N ARG A 25 -4.37 -3.33 -5.78
CA ARG A 25 -4.29 -4.47 -6.70
C ARG A 25 -5.23 -4.34 -7.91
N LYS A 26 -6.40 -3.74 -7.74
CA LYS A 26 -7.37 -3.53 -8.83
C LYS A 26 -6.97 -2.40 -9.78
N GLU A 27 -6.32 -1.37 -9.25
CA GLU A 27 -5.88 -0.21 -10.03
C GLU A 27 -4.64 -0.51 -10.89
N TYR A 28 -3.79 -1.44 -10.46
CA TYR A 28 -2.63 -1.86 -11.22
C TYR A 28 -2.98 -2.25 -12.66
N GLY A 29 -2.26 -1.68 -13.62
CA GLY A 29 -2.44 -1.92 -15.05
C GLY A 29 -3.65 -1.20 -15.67
N THR A 30 -4.34 -0.35 -14.92
CA THR A 30 -5.38 0.56 -15.45
C THR A 30 -4.79 1.94 -15.75
N ASP A 31 -5.52 2.76 -16.50
CA ASP A 31 -5.13 4.16 -16.79
C ASP A 31 -4.93 4.98 -15.51
N ALA A 32 -5.75 4.75 -14.46
CA ALA A 32 -5.58 5.42 -13.17
C ALA A 32 -4.28 5.01 -12.48
N GLY A 33 -3.84 3.77 -12.67
CA GLY A 33 -2.62 3.24 -12.09
C GLY A 33 -1.36 3.62 -12.86
N GLU A 34 -1.44 4.20 -14.06
CA GLU A 34 -0.26 4.47 -14.93
C GLU A 34 0.81 5.30 -14.20
N PHE A 35 0.39 6.32 -13.46
CA PHE A 35 1.26 7.22 -12.68
C PHE A 35 1.25 6.92 -11.18
N SER A 36 0.68 5.78 -10.78
CA SER A 36 0.59 5.34 -9.39
C SER A 36 1.00 3.88 -9.26
N THR A 37 0.05 2.97 -9.03
CA THR A 37 0.30 1.56 -8.69
C THR A 37 1.14 0.82 -9.74
N THR A 38 0.95 1.14 -11.02
CA THR A 38 1.75 0.59 -12.12
C THR A 38 3.16 1.16 -12.12
N MET A 39 3.28 2.51 -12.00
CA MET A 39 4.57 3.19 -11.92
C MET A 39 5.40 2.71 -10.73
N PHE A 40 4.77 2.57 -9.56
CA PHE A 40 5.40 2.05 -8.35
C PHE A 40 5.99 0.67 -8.62
N VAL A 41 5.22 -0.27 -9.15
CA VAL A 41 5.72 -1.62 -9.39
C VAL A 41 6.82 -1.64 -10.46
N SER A 42 6.64 -0.95 -11.58
CA SER A 42 7.62 -0.96 -12.66
C SER A 42 8.94 -0.33 -12.23
N HIS A 43 8.87 0.81 -11.52
CA HIS A 43 10.05 1.52 -11.03
C HIS A 43 10.86 0.63 -10.09
N HIS A 44 10.22 0.00 -9.10
CA HIS A 44 10.94 -0.81 -8.13
C HIS A 44 11.50 -2.10 -8.76
N LEU A 45 10.79 -2.74 -9.69
CA LEU A 45 11.31 -3.91 -10.40
C LEU A 45 12.60 -3.59 -11.17
N GLU A 46 12.77 -2.36 -11.64
CA GLU A 46 13.96 -1.89 -12.33
C GLU A 46 15.09 -1.47 -11.37
N GLU A 47 14.77 -0.77 -10.29
CA GLU A 47 15.76 -0.13 -9.42
C GLU A 47 16.23 -1.01 -8.24
N LEU A 48 15.38 -1.88 -7.70
CA LEU A 48 15.74 -2.64 -6.51
C LEU A 48 16.68 -3.82 -6.82
N PRO A 49 17.64 -4.11 -5.92
CA PRO A 49 18.57 -5.22 -6.12
C PRO A 49 17.87 -6.57 -6.25
N LYS A 50 18.43 -7.45 -7.08
CA LYS A 50 17.96 -8.84 -7.25
C LYS A 50 17.84 -9.62 -5.95
N ASP A 51 18.80 -9.43 -5.04
CA ASP A 51 18.83 -10.16 -3.77
C ASP A 51 17.66 -9.77 -2.86
N TYR A 52 17.19 -8.52 -2.94
CA TYR A 52 15.99 -8.07 -2.23
C TYR A 52 14.76 -8.86 -2.72
N TRP A 53 14.58 -8.99 -4.03
CA TRP A 53 13.48 -9.78 -4.58
C TRP A 53 13.58 -11.26 -4.23
N GLN A 54 14.78 -11.82 -4.31
CA GLN A 54 15.03 -13.22 -3.98
C GLN A 54 14.69 -13.51 -2.51
N GLU A 55 15.04 -12.61 -1.59
CA GLU A 55 14.74 -12.70 -0.17
C GLU A 55 13.23 -12.65 0.12
N HIS A 56 12.51 -11.71 -0.48
CA HIS A 56 11.10 -11.45 -0.16
C HIS A 56 10.10 -12.28 -0.97
N THR A 57 10.47 -12.73 -2.17
CA THR A 57 9.54 -13.42 -3.10
C THR A 57 10.01 -14.80 -3.52
N GLY A 58 11.26 -15.17 -3.21
CA GLY A 58 11.85 -16.44 -3.63
C GLY A 58 12.36 -16.46 -5.07
N THR A 59 12.35 -15.33 -5.79
CA THR A 59 12.86 -15.17 -7.16
C THR A 59 13.51 -13.81 -7.36
N ASP A 60 14.53 -13.71 -8.23
CA ASP A 60 15.17 -12.43 -8.58
C ASP A 60 14.35 -11.57 -9.55
N LYS A 61 13.22 -12.11 -10.03
CA LYS A 61 12.28 -11.48 -10.98
C LYS A 61 10.85 -11.81 -10.59
N PRO A 62 10.28 -11.14 -9.58
CA PRO A 62 8.91 -11.37 -9.18
C PRO A 62 7.95 -10.81 -10.22
N GLU A 63 6.81 -11.48 -10.36
CA GLU A 63 5.68 -10.93 -11.10
C GLU A 63 5.10 -9.72 -10.34
N PRO A 64 4.49 -8.74 -11.03
CA PRO A 64 3.86 -7.58 -10.40
C PRO A 64 2.93 -7.90 -9.22
N ALA A 65 2.14 -8.97 -9.33
CA ALA A 65 1.24 -9.40 -8.26
C ALA A 65 1.96 -9.83 -6.98
N ALA A 66 3.19 -10.35 -7.09
CA ALA A 66 4.02 -10.68 -5.95
C ALA A 66 4.60 -9.42 -5.30
N VAL A 67 4.98 -8.39 -6.08
CA VAL A 67 5.43 -7.08 -5.57
C VAL A 67 4.31 -6.41 -4.77
N LEU A 68 3.11 -6.31 -5.34
CA LEU A 68 1.92 -5.80 -4.63
C LEU A 68 1.54 -6.68 -3.43
N GLY A 69 1.97 -7.95 -3.45
CA GLY A 69 1.87 -8.90 -2.34
C GLY A 69 2.67 -8.52 -1.11
N LEU A 70 3.75 -7.74 -1.27
CA LEU A 70 4.67 -7.36 -0.21
C LEU A 70 4.28 -6.09 0.53
N LEU A 71 3.32 -5.32 0.02
CA LEU A 71 3.00 -4.01 0.58
C LEU A 71 2.58 -4.10 2.05
N GLU A 72 3.24 -3.30 2.88
CA GLU A 72 2.99 -3.18 4.31
C GLU A 72 2.42 -1.79 4.62
N LEU A 73 1.47 -1.73 5.55
CA LEU A 73 1.01 -0.45 6.09
C LEU A 73 2.14 0.21 6.89
N LYS A 74 2.58 1.39 6.48
CA LYS A 74 3.64 2.18 7.14
C LYS A 74 3.07 3.19 8.13
N SER A 75 1.99 3.85 7.75
CA SER A 75 1.34 4.89 8.56
C SER A 75 -0.14 4.96 8.22
N ASN A 76 -0.92 5.48 9.15
CA ASN A 76 -2.30 5.89 8.91
C ASN A 76 -2.64 7.09 9.78
N TRP A 77 -3.40 8.04 9.24
CA TRP A 77 -3.78 9.26 9.95
C TRP A 77 -5.02 9.91 9.34
N GLY A 78 -5.59 10.84 10.09
CA GLY A 78 -6.63 11.77 9.67
C GLY A 78 -7.07 12.60 10.87
N GLU A 79 -7.91 13.61 10.63
CA GLU A 79 -8.28 14.57 11.69
C GLU A 79 -9.43 14.05 12.55
N SER A 80 -10.51 13.63 11.90
CA SER A 80 -11.74 13.17 12.56
C SER A 80 -11.94 11.66 12.45
N ASP A 81 -11.45 11.07 11.36
CA ASP A 81 -11.40 9.64 11.12
C ASP A 81 -10.02 9.25 10.55
N ILE A 82 -9.75 7.96 10.34
CA ILE A 82 -8.51 7.48 9.73
C ILE A 82 -8.68 7.52 8.21
N GLU A 83 -8.25 8.61 7.59
CA GLU A 83 -8.53 8.92 6.17
C GLU A 83 -7.41 8.47 5.23
N ASN A 84 -6.17 8.47 5.70
CA ASN A 84 -4.99 8.22 4.86
C ASN A 84 -4.26 6.96 5.34
N PHE A 85 -3.82 6.14 4.40
CA PHE A 85 -3.09 4.90 4.64
C PHE A 85 -1.92 4.78 3.67
N ASP A 86 -0.69 4.86 4.18
CA ASP A 86 0.49 4.72 3.34
C ASP A 86 1.00 3.29 3.33
N PHE A 87 1.28 2.80 2.13
CA PHE A 87 1.85 1.49 1.91
C PHE A 87 3.20 1.61 1.25
N SER A 88 4.14 0.76 1.66
CA SER A 88 5.41 0.64 0.98
C SER A 88 5.99 -0.76 1.14
N LEU A 89 7.13 -0.98 0.50
CA LEU A 89 7.87 -2.22 0.55
C LEU A 89 8.53 -2.43 1.94
N PRO A 90 8.73 -3.70 2.35
CA PRO A 90 9.41 -4.02 3.60
C PRO A 90 10.86 -3.54 3.61
N GLY A 91 11.38 -3.21 4.80
CA GLY A 91 12.80 -2.90 4.99
C GLY A 91 13.26 -1.51 4.56
N ASP A 92 12.33 -0.57 4.35
CA ASP A 92 12.61 0.85 4.05
C ASP A 92 13.58 1.03 2.87
N VAL A 93 13.40 0.19 1.85
CA VAL A 93 14.24 0.13 0.64
C VAL A 93 13.96 1.26 -0.35
N THR A 94 12.96 2.10 -0.05
CA THR A 94 12.46 3.17 -0.89
C THR A 94 11.76 4.22 -0.03
N ASP A 95 11.85 5.48 -0.45
CA ASP A 95 11.07 6.57 0.14
C ASP A 95 9.69 6.71 -0.52
N TYR A 96 9.43 5.94 -1.60
CA TYR A 96 8.14 5.98 -2.28
C TYR A 96 7.04 5.26 -1.48
N LEU A 97 5.87 5.88 -1.47
CA LEU A 97 4.65 5.40 -0.81
C LEU A 97 3.52 5.29 -1.84
N LEU A 98 2.64 4.30 -1.67
CA LEU A 98 1.30 4.34 -2.23
C LEU A 98 0.36 4.81 -1.12
N SER A 99 -0.13 6.04 -1.21
CA SER A 99 -1.04 6.61 -0.23
C SER A 99 -2.47 6.35 -0.67
N VAL A 100 -3.27 5.67 0.14
CA VAL A 100 -4.70 5.46 -0.13
C VAL A 100 -5.50 6.43 0.71
N ARG A 101 -6.31 7.24 0.05
CA ARG A 101 -7.18 8.23 0.68
C ARG A 101 -8.64 7.79 0.66
N PHE A 102 -9.25 7.78 1.83
CA PHE A 102 -10.68 7.57 2.02
C PHE A 102 -11.42 8.92 2.14
N ASP A 103 -12.58 9.02 1.54
CA ASP A 103 -13.49 10.15 1.68
C ASP A 103 -14.33 10.07 2.98
N ASP A 104 -15.17 11.10 3.20
CA ASP A 104 -16.07 11.18 4.37
C ASP A 104 -17.12 10.06 4.40
N ALA A 105 -17.40 9.40 3.27
CA ALA A 105 -18.30 8.25 3.18
C ALA A 105 -17.58 6.92 3.49
N GLY A 106 -16.25 6.95 3.60
CA GLY A 106 -15.41 5.76 3.78
C GLY A 106 -15.14 5.01 2.49
N GLU A 107 -15.35 5.65 1.34
CA GLU A 107 -15.00 5.14 0.01
C GLU A 107 -13.59 5.62 -0.38
N ILE A 108 -12.91 4.91 -1.28
CA ILE A 108 -11.57 5.30 -1.74
C ILE A 108 -11.71 6.39 -2.81
N ASP A 109 -11.06 7.54 -2.59
CA ASP A 109 -11.05 8.69 -3.49
C ASP A 109 -9.90 8.59 -4.50
N GLU A 110 -8.68 8.39 -4.00
CA GLU A 110 -7.46 8.32 -4.82
C GLU A 110 -6.39 7.42 -4.20
N ILE A 111 -5.48 6.95 -5.06
CA ILE A 111 -4.30 6.18 -4.69
C ILE A 111 -3.08 6.85 -5.34
N PRO A 112 -2.55 7.99 -4.85
CA PRO A 112 -1.33 8.57 -5.41
C PRO A 112 -0.07 7.78 -5.00
N MET A 113 0.94 7.86 -5.86
CA MET A 113 2.32 7.55 -5.48
C MET A 113 2.99 8.83 -4.97
N GLU A 114 3.54 8.78 -3.76
CA GLU A 114 4.14 9.92 -3.04
C GLU A 114 5.61 9.63 -2.70
N SER A 115 6.39 10.67 -2.38
CA SER A 115 7.82 10.59 -1.97
C SER A 115 8.20 11.63 -0.93
#